data_AF-A0A2G2Z8R8-F1
#
_entry.id   AF-A0A2G2Z8R8-F1
#
_cell.length_a   1.000
_cell.length_b   1.000
_cell.length_c   1.000
_cell.angle_alpha   90.00
_cell.angle_beta   90.00
_cell.angle_gamma   90.00
#
_symmetry.space_group_name_H-M   'P 1'
#
loop_
_entity.id
_entity.type
_entity.pdbx_description
1 polymer ?
#
loop_
_entity_poly.entity_id
_entity_poly.type
_entity_poly.pdbx_seq_one_letter_code
_entity_poly.pdbx_strand_id
1 'polypeptide(L)'
;MMKKLGVRLDDLLPSSTMGSASLSHQSIWIKKILVGLRADGEEGKWVEALMKLCEKLSIKTKDYVCTFSVDSFVSALVRLLNHKKNPDIMLLATQALTHLVDVLPCFWCCCCPL
;
A
#
# COMPACT_ATOMS: atom_id res chain seq x y z
N MET A 1 -42.67 4.85 -6.40
CA MET A 1 -41.50 4.14 -6.95
C MET A 1 -40.24 4.74 -6.33
N MET A 2 -39.74 4.17 -5.24
CA MET A 2 -38.51 4.61 -4.57
C MET A 2 -37.58 3.40 -4.49
N LYS A 3 -36.56 3.36 -5.35
CA LYS A 3 -35.49 2.37 -5.27
C LYS A 3 -34.52 2.85 -4.19
N LYS A 4 -34.72 2.36 -2.97
CA LYS A 4 -33.80 2.53 -1.85
C LYS A 4 -32.54 1.73 -2.17
N LEU A 5 -31.48 2.40 -2.62
CA LEU A 5 -30.16 1.80 -2.73
C LEU A 5 -29.60 1.67 -1.31
N GLY A 6 -29.57 0.43 -0.82
CA GLY A 6 -28.84 0.08 0.38
C GLY A 6 -27.34 0.19 0.11
N VAL A 7 -26.76 1.35 0.40
CA VAL A 7 -25.32 1.50 0.61
C VAL A 7 -25.02 0.86 1.95
N ARG A 8 -24.65 -0.43 1.90
CA ARG A 8 -24.04 -1.14 3.02
C ARG A 8 -22.61 -0.64 3.19
N LEU A 9 -22.48 0.36 4.06
CA LEU A 9 -21.24 0.94 4.57
C LEU A 9 -20.91 0.31 5.94
N ASP A 10 -21.34 -0.92 6.18
CA ASP A 10 -20.99 -1.69 7.36
C ASP A 10 -19.69 -2.44 7.12
N ASP A 11 -18.56 -1.77 7.32
CA ASP A 11 -17.31 -2.35 7.89
C ASP A 11 -16.19 -1.29 8.08
N LEU A 12 -16.57 -0.08 8.51
CA LEU A 12 -15.63 0.92 9.01
C LEU A 12 -15.89 1.19 10.50
N LEU A 13 -15.65 0.19 11.35
CA LEU A 13 -15.26 0.42 12.74
C LEU A 13 -14.20 -0.62 13.19
N PRO A 14 -13.11 -0.19 13.85
CA PRO A 14 -12.17 -1.09 14.49
C PRO A 14 -12.79 -1.54 15.82
N SER A 15 -13.45 -2.70 15.83
CA SER A 15 -13.89 -3.29 17.09
C SER A 15 -12.70 -3.97 17.75
N SER A 16 -12.24 -3.37 18.84
CA SER A 16 -11.30 -3.92 19.79
C SER A 16 -11.75 -5.31 20.27
N THR A 17 -11.16 -6.35 19.69
CA THR A 17 -11.16 -7.72 20.24
C THR A 17 -9.70 -8.11 20.42
N MET A 18 -9.32 -8.31 21.68
CA MET A 18 -8.02 -8.87 22.04
C MET A 18 -7.88 -10.27 21.47
N GLY A 19 -6.74 -10.53 20.82
CA GLY A 19 -6.34 -11.83 20.30
C GLY A 19 -5.98 -11.77 18.81
N SER A 20 -4.67 -11.82 18.50
CA SER A 20 -4.12 -12.03 17.14
C SER A 20 -4.09 -10.82 16.18
N ALA A 21 -4.15 -9.59 16.68
CA ALA A 21 -4.33 -8.38 15.85
C ALA A 21 -3.08 -7.83 15.11
N SER A 22 -1.90 -8.42 15.29
CA SER A 22 -0.67 -7.84 14.71
C SER A 22 -0.60 -8.01 13.18
N LEU A 23 -1.04 -9.16 12.64
CA LEU A 23 -1.08 -9.42 11.19
C LEU A 23 -2.29 -8.79 10.50
N SER A 24 -3.44 -8.70 11.18
CA SER A 24 -4.67 -8.15 10.61
C SER A 24 -4.61 -6.64 10.44
N HIS A 25 -4.05 -5.92 11.43
CA HIS A 25 -3.86 -4.47 11.32
C HIS A 25 -2.92 -4.11 10.15
N GLN A 26 -1.92 -4.96 9.92
CA GLN A 26 -0.98 -4.84 8.79
C GLN A 26 -1.67 -5.03 7.44
N SER A 27 -2.46 -6.09 7.28
CA SER A 27 -3.22 -6.31 6.03
C SER A 27 -4.23 -5.18 5.74
N ILE A 28 -4.86 -4.64 6.78
CA ILE A 28 -5.87 -3.58 6.64
C ILE A 28 -5.25 -2.26 6.17
N TRP A 29 -4.10 -1.84 6.70
CA TRP A 29 -3.46 -0.62 6.22
C TRP A 29 -2.96 -0.78 4.78
N ILE A 30 -2.39 -1.93 4.41
CA ILE A 30 -1.92 -2.19 3.04
C ILE A 30 -3.07 -2.06 2.05
N LYS A 31 -4.22 -2.69 2.36
CA LYS A 31 -5.43 -2.56 1.53
C LYS A 31 -5.91 -1.10 1.43
N LYS A 32 -5.86 -0.33 2.53
CA LYS A 32 -6.20 1.10 2.52
C LYS A 32 -5.26 1.91 1.60
N ILE A 33 -3.95 1.66 1.65
CA ILE A 33 -3.00 2.33 0.74
C ILE A 33 -3.30 1.95 -0.70
N LEU A 34 -3.56 0.68 -1.00
CA LEU A 34 -3.88 0.23 -2.37
C LEU A 34 -5.15 0.89 -2.92
N VAL A 35 -6.17 1.06 -2.08
CA VAL A 35 -7.39 1.81 -2.41
C VAL A 35 -7.05 3.28 -2.69
N GLY A 36 -6.20 3.90 -1.86
CA GLY A 36 -5.73 5.27 -2.06
C GLY A 36 -5.00 5.47 -3.39
N LEU A 37 -4.07 4.56 -3.75
CA LEU A 37 -3.34 4.60 -5.02
C LEU A 37 -4.22 4.32 -6.25
N ARG A 38 -5.38 3.68 -6.05
CA ARG A 38 -6.39 3.41 -7.08
C ARG A 38 -7.47 4.49 -7.19
N ALA A 39 -7.47 5.50 -6.33
CA ALA A 39 -8.44 6.59 -6.38
C ALA A 39 -8.20 7.46 -7.64
N ASP A 40 -8.78 7.06 -8.77
CA ASP A 40 -8.58 7.75 -10.05
C ASP A 40 -9.15 9.17 -10.02
N GLY A 41 -8.31 10.16 -10.33
CA GLY A 41 -8.70 11.57 -10.48
C GLY A 41 -8.37 12.49 -9.30
N GLU A 42 -7.85 11.97 -8.19
CA GLU A 42 -7.49 12.76 -7.01
C GLU A 42 -5.99 12.65 -6.71
N GLU A 43 -5.19 13.47 -7.40
CA GLU A 43 -3.73 13.54 -7.23
C GLU A 43 -3.34 13.70 -5.74
N GLY A 44 -4.10 14.48 -4.96
CA GLY A 44 -3.88 14.63 -3.52
C GLY A 44 -4.01 13.32 -2.73
N LYS A 45 -4.91 12.42 -3.12
CA LYS A 45 -5.05 11.10 -2.47
C LYS A 45 -3.90 10.17 -2.81
N TRP A 46 -3.39 10.23 -4.04
CA TRP A 46 -2.20 9.49 -4.44
C TRP A 46 -0.97 9.95 -3.66
N VAL A 47 -0.76 11.26 -3.57
CA VAL A 47 0.34 11.86 -2.80
C VAL A 47 0.26 11.45 -1.33
N GLU A 48 -0.91 11.54 -0.70
CA GLU A 48 -1.08 11.14 0.71
C GLU A 48 -0.82 9.64 0.92
N ALA A 49 -1.34 8.78 0.03
CA ALA A 49 -1.14 7.34 0.10
C ALA A 49 0.33 6.95 -0.13
N LEU A 50 1.00 7.56 -1.10
CA LEU A 50 2.42 7.36 -1.39
C LEU A 50 3.30 7.84 -0.24
N MET A 51 3.01 9.01 0.34
CA MET A 51 3.77 9.56 1.44
C MET A 51 3.67 8.67 2.69
N LYS A 52 2.44 8.22 3.04
CA LYS A 52 2.22 7.26 4.12
C LYS A 52 2.93 5.93 3.87
N LEU A 53 2.94 5.46 2.61
CA LEU A 53 3.67 4.26 2.24
C LEU A 53 5.19 4.44 2.42
N CYS A 54 5.77 5.52 1.88
CA CYS A 54 7.19 5.83 2.00
C CYS A 54 7.63 6.00 3.45
N GLU A 55 6.85 6.71 4.27
CA GLU A 55 7.11 6.84 5.71
C GLU A 55 7.14 5.47 6.38
N LYS A 56 6.16 4.61 6.08
CA LYS A 56 6.08 3.29 6.69
C LYS A 56 7.18 2.34 6.21
N LEU A 57 7.58 2.42 4.94
CA LEU A 57 8.70 1.66 4.37
C LEU A 57 10.06 2.16 4.90
N SER A 58 10.19 3.47 5.14
CA SER A 58 11.38 4.10 5.70
C SER A 58 11.63 3.67 7.16
N ILE A 59 10.55 3.44 7.92
CA ILE A 59 10.62 2.76 9.22
C ILE A 59 10.88 1.27 8.96
N LYS A 60 12.16 0.93 8.69
CA LYS A 60 12.68 -0.43 8.41
C LYS A 60 12.14 -1.45 9.42
N THR A 61 10.99 -2.04 9.11
CA THR A 61 10.41 -3.12 9.90
C THR A 61 10.37 -4.34 9.00
N LYS A 62 11.15 -5.34 9.39
CA LYS A 62 11.36 -6.59 8.66
C LYS A 62 10.07 -7.35 8.34
N ASP A 63 8.97 -7.07 9.02
CA ASP A 63 7.70 -7.81 8.91
C ASP A 63 6.70 -7.29 7.86
N TYR A 64 6.95 -6.14 7.22
CA TYR A 64 6.01 -5.59 6.24
C TYR A 64 6.09 -6.25 4.86
N VAL A 65 7.22 -6.87 4.54
CA VAL A 65 7.57 -7.32 3.18
C VAL A 65 6.97 -8.69 2.86
N CYS A 66 6.83 -9.58 3.85
CA CYS A 66 6.27 -10.92 3.63
C CYS A 66 4.75 -10.95 3.40
N THR A 67 4.03 -9.88 3.73
CA THR A 67 2.57 -9.77 3.53
C THR A 67 2.20 -8.85 2.36
N PHE A 68 3.20 -8.27 1.69
CA PHE A 68 3.02 -7.36 0.58
C PHE A 68 2.89 -8.15 -0.73
N SER A 69 1.81 -7.94 -1.48
CA SER A 69 1.76 -8.40 -2.88
C SER A 69 2.55 -7.39 -3.71
N VAL A 70 3.85 -7.65 -3.88
CA VAL A 70 4.79 -6.79 -4.61
C VAL A 70 4.24 -6.47 -6.00
N ASP A 71 3.70 -7.45 -6.72
CA ASP A 71 3.08 -7.26 -8.05
C ASP A 71 1.96 -6.20 -8.08
N SER A 72 1.09 -6.18 -7.06
CA SER A 72 -0.03 -5.23 -7.00
C SER A 72 0.44 -3.80 -6.79
N PHE A 73 1.50 -3.62 -5.99
CA PHE A 73 2.09 -2.30 -5.76
C PHE A 73 2.95 -1.84 -6.91
N VAL A 74 3.76 -2.72 -7.50
CA VAL A 74 4.56 -2.41 -8.68
C VAL A 74 3.64 -1.95 -9.80
N SER A 75 2.54 -2.66 -10.07
CA SER A 75 1.58 -2.25 -11.10
C SER A 75 0.94 -0.88 -10.80
N ALA A 76 0.58 -0.59 -9.54
CA ALA A 76 0.05 0.71 -9.13
C ALA A 76 1.11 1.84 -9.21
N LEU A 77 2.34 1.57 -8.80
CA LEU A 77 3.46 2.52 -8.81
C LEU A 77 3.90 2.83 -10.25
N VAL A 78 4.00 1.83 -11.12
CA VAL A 78 4.31 2.01 -12.56
C VAL A 78 3.26 2.88 -13.23
N ARG A 79 1.98 2.71 -12.88
CA ARG A 79 0.90 3.58 -13.37
C ARG A 79 1.11 5.04 -12.97
N LEU A 80 1.52 5.29 -11.72
CA LEU A 80 1.78 6.62 -11.18
C LEU A 80 3.08 7.23 -11.76
N LEU A 81 4.11 6.42 -11.97
CA LEU A 81 5.36 6.84 -12.63
C LEU A 81 5.14 7.33 -14.05
N ASN A 82 4.18 6.74 -14.77
CA ASN A 82 3.84 7.16 -16.12
C ASN A 82 3.03 8.48 -16.15
N HIS A 83 2.68 9.03 -14.98
CA HIS A 83 1.90 10.25 -14.85
C HIS A 83 2.78 11.51 -14.96
N LYS A 84 3.24 11.82 -16.18
CA LYS A 84 4.11 12.97 -16.50
C LYS A 84 3.55 14.36 -16.12
N LYS A 85 2.26 14.44 -15.78
CA LYS A 85 1.59 15.71 -15.43
C LYS A 85 2.05 16.29 -14.10
N ASN A 86 2.61 15.45 -13.21
CA ASN A 86 3.02 15.88 -11.88
C ASN A 86 4.35 15.22 -11.49
N PRO A 87 5.47 15.96 -11.46
CA PRO A 87 6.78 15.41 -11.13
C PRO A 87 6.88 14.93 -9.67
N ASP A 88 6.09 15.50 -8.75
CA ASP A 88 6.13 15.12 -7.33
C ASP A 88 5.55 13.72 -7.12
N ILE A 89 4.46 13.40 -7.82
CA ILE A 89 3.87 12.04 -7.81
C ILE A 89 4.86 11.03 -8.37
N MET A 90 5.55 11.38 -9.46
CA MET A 90 6.56 10.53 -10.08
C MET A 90 7.76 10.30 -9.14
N LEU A 91 8.23 11.34 -8.45
CA LEU A 91 9.29 11.25 -7.44
C LEU A 91 8.88 10.36 -6.27
N LEU A 92 7.68 10.57 -5.72
CA LEU A 92 7.15 9.76 -4.61
C LEU A 92 6.95 8.30 -5.00
N ALA A 93 6.42 8.02 -6.19
CA ALA A 93 6.26 6.67 -6.70
C ALA A 93 7.61 5.97 -6.94
N THR A 94 8.61 6.71 -7.47
CA THR A 94 9.98 6.22 -7.61
C THR A 94 10.57 5.87 -6.26
N GLN A 95 10.43 6.75 -5.27
CA GLN A 95 10.91 6.52 -3.90
C GLN A 95 10.26 5.29 -3.28
N ALA A 96 8.94 5.15 -3.37
CA ALA A 96 8.23 3.99 -2.84
C ALA A 96 8.73 2.68 -3.47
N LEU A 97 8.99 2.68 -4.78
CA LEU A 97 9.53 1.54 -5.50
C LEU A 97 10.95 1.20 -5.04
N THR A 98 11.83 2.20 -4.92
CA THR A 98 13.20 2.03 -4.41
C THR A 98 13.20 1.51 -2.98
N HIS A 99 12.36 2.07 -2.10
CA HIS A 99 12.23 1.60 -0.72
C HIS A 99 11.70 0.18 -0.65
N LEU A 100 10.78 -0.22 -1.54
CA LEU A 100 10.28 -1.59 -1.64
C LEU A 100 11.38 -2.58 -2.09
N VAL A 101 12.29 -2.16 -2.96
CA VAL A 101 13.41 -2.99 -3.43
C VAL A 101 14.55 -3.06 -2.38
N ASP A 102 14.82 -1.97 -1.66
CA ASP A 102 15.87 -1.92 -0.62
C ASP A 102 15.53 -2.78 0.61
N VAL A 103 14.24 -2.98 0.90
CA VAL A 103 13.77 -3.88 1.97
C VAL A 103 13.70 -5.35 1.54
N LEU A 104 14.26 -5.74 0.39
CA LEU A 104 14.43 -7.13 -0.04
C LEU A 104 15.85 -7.68 0.26
N PRO A 105 16.30 -7.86 1.52
CA PRO A 105 17.52 -8.62 1.77
C PRO A 105 17.33 -10.15 1.64
N CYS A 106 16.14 -10.66 1.24
CA CYS A 106 15.80 -12.09 1.35
C CYS A 106 15.44 -12.81 0.04
N PHE A 107 15.14 -12.13 -1.08
CA PHE A 107 14.89 -12.85 -2.35
C PHE A 107 16.11 -13.63 -2.84
N TRP A 108 17.32 -13.21 -2.43
CA TRP A 108 18.57 -13.87 -2.78
C TRP A 108 19.11 -14.76 -1.66
N CYS A 109 18.57 -14.67 -0.44
CA CYS A 109 19.07 -15.44 0.72
C CYS A 109 18.19 -16.65 1.06
N CYS A 110 16.90 -16.64 0.74
CA CYS A 110 16.00 -17.79 0.99
C CYS A 110 15.97 -18.83 -0.15
N CYS A 111 16.74 -18.64 -1.23
CA CYS A 111 16.95 -19.63 -2.31
C CYS A 111 18.32 -20.33 -2.24
N CYS A 112 19.00 -20.34 -1.09
CA CYS A 112 20.08 -21.30 -0.83
C CYS A 112 19.51 -22.52 -0.11
N PRO A 113 19.33 -23.67 -0.77
CA PRO A 113 19.15 -24.92 -0.06
C PRO A 113 20.50 -25.28 0.58
N LEU A 114 20.54 -25.28 1.91
CA LEU A 114 21.60 -25.91 2.71
C LEU A 114 21.06 -27.22 3.27
#